data_AF-A0A7N0VCK8-F1
#
_entry.id   AF-A0A7N0VCK8-F1
#
_cell.length_a   1.000
_cell.length_b   1.000
_cell.length_c   1.000
_cell.angle_alpha   90.00
_cell.angle_beta   90.00
_cell.angle_gamma   90.00
#
_symmetry.space_group_name_H-M   'P 1'
#
loop_
_entity.id
_entity.type
_entity.pdbx_description
1 polymer ?
#
loop_
_entity_poly.entity_id
_entity_poly.type
_entity_poly.pdbx_seq_one_letter_code
_entity_poly.pdbx_strand_id
1 'polypeptide(L)'
;MVDCLMEMEIGDLYALDFDGVICDSCGESSLSAVKAAKVRWPGLFVGVDPTLEDWIVDQMHTVRPVVETGYENLLLVRLLLEMRQPAIRKSSVAERLTIDGILANWSKLKPVIMNEWGEERDPLIDLFGKIRDEWIDADQTTWIGANRLYPGVADALKFAYSRVYIVTTKQVC
;
A
#
# COMPACT_ATOMS: atom_id res chain seq x y z
N MET A 1 -43.05 -33.12 27.59
CA MET A 1 -42.02 -32.50 28.44
C MET A 1 -40.89 -32.13 27.49
N VAL A 2 -40.85 -30.83 27.17
CA VAL A 2 -39.77 -30.08 26.52
C VAL A 2 -39.37 -30.54 25.11
N ASP A 3 -40.06 -29.98 24.12
CA ASP A 3 -39.43 -29.60 22.85
C ASP A 3 -38.22 -28.73 23.20
N CYS A 4 -37.04 -29.34 23.29
CA CYS A 4 -35.79 -28.62 23.26
C CYS A 4 -35.56 -28.26 21.80
N LEU A 5 -36.27 -27.24 21.33
CA LEU A 5 -35.74 -26.38 20.29
C LEU A 5 -34.31 -26.08 20.75
N MET A 6 -33.32 -26.66 20.05
CA MET A 6 -31.99 -26.10 20.03
C MET A 6 -32.22 -24.68 19.52
N GLU A 7 -32.39 -23.73 20.46
CA GLU A 7 -32.05 -22.35 20.20
C GLU A 7 -30.62 -22.44 19.68
N MET A 8 -30.49 -22.31 18.36
CA MET A 8 -29.23 -21.86 17.80
C MET A 8 -29.03 -20.50 18.47
N GLU A 9 -28.32 -20.48 19.61
CA GLU A 9 -27.69 -19.26 20.08
C GLU A 9 -27.00 -18.71 18.84
N ILE A 10 -27.49 -17.57 18.36
CA ILE A 10 -26.84 -16.84 17.29
C ILE A 10 -25.56 -16.33 17.96
N GLY A 11 -24.55 -17.19 17.99
CA GLY A 11 -23.24 -16.85 18.49
C GLY A 11 -22.74 -15.65 17.71
N ASP A 12 -21.99 -14.78 18.38
CA ASP A 12 -21.41 -13.61 17.76
C ASP A 12 -20.68 -14.00 16.47
N LEU A 13 -20.78 -13.18 15.44
CA LEU A 13 -19.98 -13.31 14.22
C LEU A 13 -19.03 -12.14 14.13
N TYR A 14 -17.81 -12.40 13.66
CA TYR A 14 -16.84 -11.37 13.34
C TYR A 14 -16.77 -11.17 11.83
N ALA A 15 -16.93 -9.93 11.40
CA ALA A 15 -16.72 -9.50 10.03
C ALA A 15 -15.50 -8.57 10.02
N LEU A 16 -14.37 -9.07 9.54
CA LEU A 16 -13.07 -8.43 9.65
C LEU A 16 -12.64 -7.86 8.31
N ASP A 17 -12.26 -6.58 8.30
CA ASP A 17 -11.66 -5.97 7.12
C ASP A 17 -10.27 -6.55 6.85
N PHE A 18 -9.98 -6.89 5.59
CA PHE A 18 -8.73 -7.56 5.24
C PHE A 18 -7.51 -6.68 5.52
N ASP A 19 -7.45 -5.48 4.92
CA ASP A 19 -6.30 -4.58 5.01
C ASP A 19 -6.42 -3.50 6.11
N GLY A 20 -7.55 -3.43 6.82
CA GLY A 20 -7.73 -2.56 8.00
C GLY A 20 -7.72 -3.30 9.35
N VAL A 21 -7.88 -4.63 9.38
CA VAL A 21 -7.90 -5.41 10.64
C VAL A 21 -6.99 -6.63 10.59
N ILE A 22 -6.97 -7.38 9.50
CA ILE A 22 -6.23 -8.64 9.45
C ILE A 22 -4.75 -8.42 9.13
N CYS A 23 -4.49 -7.60 8.12
CA CYS A 23 -3.20 -7.52 7.47
C CYS A 23 -2.73 -6.09 7.29
N ASP A 24 -1.47 -5.83 7.63
CA ASP A 24 -0.72 -4.67 7.18
C ASP A 24 -0.30 -4.86 5.71
N SER A 25 -1.15 -4.37 4.81
CA SER A 25 -0.89 -4.35 3.37
C SER A 25 0.05 -3.22 2.93
N CYS A 26 0.47 -2.35 3.85
CA CYS A 26 1.32 -1.20 3.52
C CYS A 26 2.66 -1.66 2.93
N GLY A 27 3.26 -2.71 3.50
CA GLY A 27 4.49 -3.33 3.00
C GLY A 27 4.37 -3.77 1.54
N GLU A 28 3.35 -4.56 1.20
CA GLU A 28 3.09 -4.98 -0.18
C GLU A 28 2.90 -3.78 -1.11
N SER A 29 2.00 -2.85 -0.76
CA SER A 29 1.70 -1.70 -1.62
C SER A 29 2.93 -0.80 -1.86
N SER A 30 3.80 -0.66 -0.85
CA SER A 30 5.03 0.12 -0.95
C SER A 30 6.05 -0.54 -1.86
N LEU A 31 6.26 -1.86 -1.72
CA LEU A 31 7.18 -2.63 -2.57
C LEU A 31 6.69 -2.67 -4.02
N SER A 32 5.39 -2.88 -4.23
CA SER A 32 4.76 -2.83 -5.54
C SER A 32 4.92 -1.45 -6.19
N ALA A 33 4.82 -0.37 -5.40
CA ALA A 33 5.01 0.98 -5.90
C ALA A 33 6.47 1.27 -6.28
N VAL A 34 7.44 0.79 -5.51
CA VAL A 34 8.87 0.89 -5.86
C VAL A 34 9.17 0.12 -7.14
N LYS A 35 8.65 -1.11 -7.30
CA LYS A 35 8.77 -1.89 -8.54
C LYS A 35 8.16 -1.15 -9.73
N ALA A 36 6.94 -0.62 -9.58
CA ALA A 36 6.26 0.13 -10.63
C ALA A 36 6.99 1.43 -10.98
N ALA A 37 7.52 2.16 -9.99
CA ALA A 37 8.29 3.38 -10.20
C ALA A 37 9.59 3.11 -10.96
N LYS A 38 10.30 2.00 -10.67
CA LYS A 38 11.48 1.56 -11.42
C LYS A 38 11.17 1.26 -12.89
N VAL A 39 9.99 0.69 -13.18
CA VAL A 39 9.53 0.45 -14.56
C VAL A 39 9.14 1.75 -15.24
N ARG A 40 8.44 2.66 -14.55
CA ARG A 40 7.95 3.92 -15.12
C ARG A 40 9.08 4.93 -15.36
N TRP A 41 10.03 5.03 -14.43
CA TRP A 41 11.10 6.03 -14.42
C TRP A 41 12.49 5.41 -14.21
N PRO A 42 12.93 4.46 -15.05
CA PRO A 42 14.16 3.69 -14.81
C PRO A 42 15.40 4.58 -14.65
N GLY A 43 15.47 5.70 -15.38
CA GLY A 43 16.57 6.66 -15.29
C GLY A 43 16.71 7.35 -13.94
N LEU A 44 15.62 7.50 -13.16
CA LEU A 44 15.66 8.12 -11.83
C LEU A 44 16.21 7.17 -10.77
N PHE A 45 16.15 5.86 -11.01
CA PHE A 45 16.63 4.84 -10.08
C PHE A 45 18.08 4.43 -10.32
N VAL A 46 18.76 5.04 -11.29
CA VAL A 46 20.20 4.78 -11.53
C VAL A 46 21.00 5.29 -10.34
N GLY A 47 21.73 4.38 -9.69
CA GLY A 47 22.56 4.71 -8.52
C GLY A 47 21.77 4.87 -7.21
N VAL A 48 20.49 4.49 -7.17
CA VAL A 48 19.74 4.33 -5.92
C VAL A 48 20.26 3.08 -5.22
N ASP A 49 20.89 3.27 -4.06
CA ASP A 49 21.36 2.17 -3.23
C ASP A 49 20.21 1.57 -2.38
N PRO A 50 20.41 0.35 -1.83
CA PRO A 50 19.39 -0.29 -1.00
C PRO A 50 19.00 0.50 0.25
N THR A 51 19.90 1.28 0.84
CA THR A 51 19.61 2.07 2.05
C THR A 51 18.62 3.20 1.76
N LEU A 52 18.74 3.84 0.59
CA LEU A 52 17.77 4.84 0.15
C LEU A 52 16.43 4.21 -0.18
N GLU A 53 16.42 3.04 -0.80
CA GLU A 53 15.18 2.30 -1.08
C GLU A 53 14.47 1.86 0.20
N ASP A 54 15.20 1.34 1.18
CA ASP A 54 14.68 1.00 2.51
C ASP A 54 14.10 2.23 3.20
N TRP A 55 14.78 3.37 3.12
CA TRP A 55 14.26 4.63 3.66
C TRP A 55 12.95 5.05 2.98
N ILE A 56 12.83 4.91 1.65
CA ILE A 56 11.59 5.20 0.93
C ILE A 56 10.47 4.28 1.43
N VAL A 57 10.69 2.97 1.51
CA VAL A 57 9.69 2.00 2.00
C VAL A 57 9.27 2.29 3.44
N ASP A 58 10.21 2.69 4.29
CA ASP A 58 9.91 3.13 5.67
C ASP A 58 9.02 4.39 5.68
N GLN A 59 9.36 5.40 4.87
CA GLN A 59 8.52 6.60 4.79
C GLN A 59 7.14 6.34 4.20
N MET A 60 7.00 5.37 3.29
CA MET A 60 5.71 4.98 2.73
C MET A 60 4.72 4.53 3.82
N HIS A 61 5.18 3.91 4.91
CA HIS A 61 4.33 3.60 6.06
C HIS A 61 3.83 4.86 6.77
N THR A 62 4.71 5.86 6.91
CA THR A 62 4.35 7.14 7.52
C THR A 62 3.34 7.92 6.66
N VAL A 63 3.55 7.98 5.33
CA VAL A 63 2.67 8.74 4.42
C VAL A 63 1.43 7.96 3.99
N ARG A 64 1.29 6.68 4.36
CA ARG A 64 0.12 5.84 4.02
C ARG A 64 -1.25 6.51 4.25
N PRO A 65 -1.48 7.34 5.28
CA PRO A 65 -2.77 7.98 5.52
C PRO A 65 -3.25 8.90 4.39
N VAL A 66 -2.37 9.42 3.54
CA VAL A 66 -2.79 10.31 2.43
C VAL A 66 -3.22 9.56 1.17
N VAL A 67 -2.97 8.26 1.11
CA VAL A 67 -3.21 7.44 -0.08
C VAL A 67 -4.66 7.02 -0.15
N GLU A 68 -5.37 7.56 -1.14
CA GLU A 68 -6.77 7.22 -1.43
C GLU A 68 -6.88 6.11 -2.48
N THR A 69 -5.94 6.09 -3.43
CA THR A 69 -5.93 5.14 -4.56
C THR A 69 -4.53 4.61 -4.81
N GLY A 70 -4.43 3.39 -5.36
CA GLY A 70 -3.16 2.66 -5.45
C GLY A 70 -2.05 3.38 -6.22
N TYR A 71 -2.39 4.12 -7.29
CA TYR A 71 -1.41 4.82 -8.12
C TYR A 71 -0.67 5.95 -7.38
N GLU A 72 -1.28 6.49 -6.33
CA GLU A 72 -0.68 7.56 -5.53
C GLU A 72 0.58 7.09 -4.81
N ASN A 73 0.70 5.78 -4.55
CA ASN A 73 1.93 5.22 -4.00
C ASN A 73 3.13 5.42 -4.95
N LEU A 74 2.94 5.33 -6.27
CA LEU A 74 4.03 5.58 -7.23
C LEU A 74 4.49 7.03 -7.16
N LEU A 75 3.53 7.96 -7.02
CA LEU A 75 3.83 9.38 -6.92
C LEU A 75 4.62 9.68 -5.64
N LEU A 76 4.23 9.08 -4.51
CA LEU A 76 4.93 9.23 -3.24
C LEU A 76 6.35 8.66 -3.30
N VAL A 77 6.54 7.47 -3.89
CA VAL A 77 7.88 6.89 -4.09
C VAL A 77 8.79 7.86 -4.85
N ARG A 78 8.34 8.40 -5.98
CA ARG A 78 9.14 9.35 -6.76
C ARG A 78 9.37 10.66 -6.01
N LEU A 79 8.37 11.19 -5.31
CA LEU A 79 8.51 12.43 -4.55
C LEU A 79 9.54 12.28 -3.42
N LEU A 80 9.48 11.17 -2.68
CA LEU A 80 10.44 10.82 -1.63
C LEU A 80 11.86 10.68 -2.20
N LEU A 81 11.99 10.13 -3.40
CA LEU A 81 13.27 10.04 -4.11
C LEU A 81 13.81 11.44 -4.47
N GLU A 82 12.99 12.31 -5.08
CA GLU A 82 13.37 13.69 -5.44
C GLU A 82 13.70 14.57 -4.20
N MET A 83 13.15 14.24 -3.03
CA MET A 83 13.51 14.88 -1.75
C MET A 83 14.93 14.53 -1.32
N ARG A 84 15.36 13.28 -1.51
CA ARG A 84 16.68 12.79 -1.12
C ARG A 84 17.76 13.00 -2.17
N GLN A 85 17.38 13.16 -3.43
CA GLN A 85 18.31 13.30 -4.55
C GLN A 85 18.05 14.60 -5.33
N PRO A 86 18.72 15.71 -4.96
CA PRO A 86 18.55 16.99 -5.64
C PRO A 86 18.87 16.95 -7.15
N ALA A 87 19.75 16.05 -7.58
CA ALA A 87 20.20 15.94 -8.97
C ALA A 87 19.10 15.46 -9.94
N ILE A 88 18.12 14.71 -9.46
CA ILE A 88 17.02 14.17 -10.29
C ILE A 88 15.73 14.98 -10.16
N ARG A 89 15.74 16.00 -9.30
CA ARG A 89 14.54 16.75 -8.92
C ARG A 89 13.97 17.45 -10.14
N LYS A 90 12.70 17.15 -10.44
CA LYS A 90 11.91 17.84 -11.47
C LYS A 90 10.80 18.66 -10.83
N SER A 91 10.27 18.21 -9.70
CA SER A 91 9.18 18.87 -9.03
C SER A 91 9.61 20.16 -8.33
N SER A 92 8.77 21.18 -8.41
CA SER A 92 8.98 22.46 -7.73
C SER A 92 8.77 22.35 -6.21
N VAL A 93 8.04 21.32 -5.78
CA VAL A 93 7.63 21.14 -4.38
C VAL A 93 8.58 20.29 -3.55
N ALA A 94 9.50 19.53 -4.15
CA ALA A 94 10.39 18.62 -3.39
C ALA A 94 11.50 19.34 -2.61
N GLU A 95 11.84 20.57 -2.97
CA GLU A 95 12.85 21.32 -2.23
C GLU A 95 12.34 21.66 -0.81
N ARG A 96 13.07 21.20 0.21
CA ARG A 96 12.75 21.40 1.64
C ARG A 96 11.38 20.83 2.07
N LEU A 97 10.77 19.97 1.26
CA LEU A 97 9.58 19.23 1.66
C LEU A 97 9.93 18.31 2.82
N THR A 98 9.02 18.22 3.79
CA THR A 98 9.11 17.28 4.91
C THR A 98 8.00 16.24 4.79
N ILE A 99 8.14 15.13 5.52
CA ILE A 99 7.11 14.09 5.58
C ILE A 99 5.79 14.65 6.13
N ASP A 100 5.85 15.46 7.19
CA ASP A 100 4.68 16.19 7.71
C ASP A 100 4.07 17.14 6.68
N GLY A 101 4.92 17.75 5.84
CA GLY A 101 4.48 18.59 4.73
C GLY A 101 3.67 17.82 3.70
N ILE A 102 4.06 16.58 3.40
CA ILE A 102 3.29 15.66 2.55
C ILE A 102 1.96 15.33 3.22
N LEU A 103 1.99 14.88 4.48
CA LEU A 103 0.79 14.51 5.25
C LEU A 103 -0.25 15.64 5.29
N ALA A 104 0.20 16.88 5.52
CA ALA A 104 -0.68 18.03 5.66
C ALA A 104 -1.21 18.58 4.32
N ASN A 105 -0.52 18.35 3.19
CA ASN A 105 -0.78 19.05 1.94
C ASN A 105 -0.89 18.15 0.70
N TRP A 106 -1.01 16.83 0.85
CA TRP A 106 -1.01 15.90 -0.28
C TRP A 106 -1.99 16.26 -1.40
N SER A 107 -3.21 16.66 -1.06
CA SER A 107 -4.24 17.07 -2.04
C SER A 107 -3.83 18.27 -2.91
N LYS A 108 -2.92 19.12 -2.42
CA LYS A 108 -2.34 20.25 -3.16
C LYS A 108 -1.07 19.86 -3.91
N LEU A 109 -0.26 18.96 -3.34
CA LEU A 109 1.00 18.50 -3.95
C LEU A 109 0.75 17.59 -5.16
N LYS A 110 -0.19 16.64 -5.03
CA LYS A 110 -0.55 15.65 -6.07
C LYS A 110 -0.81 16.27 -7.45
N PRO A 111 -1.70 17.28 -7.62
CA PRO A 111 -1.94 17.86 -8.94
C PRO A 111 -0.71 18.59 -9.51
N VAL A 112 0.13 19.19 -8.66
CA VAL A 112 1.36 19.89 -9.10
C VAL A 112 2.35 18.89 -9.67
N ILE A 113 2.68 17.83 -8.91
CA ILE A 113 3.67 16.84 -9.35
C ILE A 113 3.17 16.04 -10.56
N MET A 114 1.89 15.70 -10.66
CA MET A 114 1.34 15.03 -11.84
C MET A 114 1.53 15.88 -13.09
N ASN A 115 1.22 17.18 -13.02
CA ASN A 115 1.40 18.11 -14.12
C ASN A 115 2.88 18.30 -14.49
N GLU A 116 3.74 18.57 -13.50
CA GLU A 116 5.17 18.80 -13.73
C GLU A 116 5.87 17.55 -14.26
N TRP A 117 5.46 16.37 -13.82
CA TRP A 117 6.00 15.11 -14.29
C TRP A 117 5.44 14.69 -15.66
N GLY A 118 4.30 15.23 -16.06
CA GLY A 118 3.61 14.87 -17.31
C GLY A 118 2.96 13.49 -17.19
N GLU A 119 2.40 13.19 -16.01
CA GLU A 119 1.78 11.91 -15.72
C GLU A 119 0.26 12.01 -15.76
N GLU A 120 -0.36 10.91 -16.20
CA GLU A 120 -1.80 10.75 -16.23
C GLU A 120 -2.21 9.64 -15.27
N ARG A 121 -3.43 9.75 -14.73
CA ARG A 121 -3.93 8.86 -13.69
C ARG A 121 -4.03 7.40 -14.17
N ASP A 122 -4.71 7.17 -15.28
CA ASP A 122 -5.12 5.83 -15.70
C ASP A 122 -3.91 4.95 -16.08
N PRO A 123 -2.91 5.42 -16.84
CA PRO A 123 -1.69 4.64 -17.09
C PRO A 123 -0.94 4.22 -15.81
N LEU A 124 -0.97 5.04 -14.76
CA LEU A 124 -0.34 4.70 -13.47
C LEU A 124 -1.15 3.66 -12.69
N ILE A 125 -2.49 3.71 -12.77
CA ILE A 125 -3.37 2.68 -12.20
C ILE A 125 -3.10 1.35 -12.86
N ASP A 126 -3.10 1.31 -14.19
CA ASP A 126 -2.89 0.09 -14.98
C ASP A 126 -1.52 -0.52 -14.69
N LEU A 127 -0.47 0.32 -14.65
CA LEU A 127 0.88 -0.13 -14.32
C LEU A 127 0.96 -0.70 -12.91
N PHE A 128 0.36 -0.04 -11.92
CA PHE A 128 0.40 -0.51 -10.54
C PHE A 128 -0.35 -1.84 -10.38
N GLY A 129 -1.52 -1.99 -11.00
CA GLY A 129 -2.26 -3.25 -11.03
C GLY A 129 -1.43 -4.37 -11.65
N LYS A 130 -0.93 -4.14 -12.86
CA LYS A 130 -0.11 -5.10 -13.61
C LYS A 130 1.09 -5.61 -12.81
N ILE A 131 1.84 -4.73 -12.15
CA ILE A 131 3.02 -5.13 -11.36
C ILE A 131 2.66 -6.02 -10.18
N ARG A 132 1.48 -5.82 -9.59
CA ARG A 132 0.98 -6.65 -8.48
C ARG A 132 0.56 -8.02 -9.00
N ASP A 133 -0.17 -8.06 -10.12
CA ASP A 133 -0.59 -9.30 -10.76
C ASP A 133 0.62 -10.13 -11.18
N GLU A 134 1.61 -9.51 -11.85
CA GLU A 134 2.86 -10.17 -12.23
C GLU A 134 3.65 -10.69 -11.03
N TRP A 135 3.62 -9.99 -9.89
CA TRP A 135 4.27 -10.47 -8.67
C TRP A 135 3.53 -11.65 -8.05
N ILE A 136 2.20 -11.62 -7.99
CA ILE A 136 1.37 -12.72 -7.51
C ILE A 136 1.62 -13.98 -8.36
N ASP A 137 1.64 -13.82 -9.68
CA ASP A 137 1.86 -14.92 -10.63
C ASP A 137 3.28 -15.51 -10.54
N ALA A 138 4.28 -14.65 -10.38
CA ALA A 138 5.68 -15.09 -10.32
C ALA A 138 6.04 -15.74 -8.98
N ASP A 139 5.58 -15.16 -7.85
CA ASP A 139 5.91 -15.64 -6.52
C ASP A 139 4.86 -15.18 -5.49
N GLN A 140 3.75 -15.91 -5.46
CA GLN A 140 2.67 -15.72 -4.50
C GLN A 140 3.15 -15.79 -3.04
N THR A 141 4.17 -16.59 -2.73
CA THR A 141 4.66 -16.75 -1.35
C THR A 141 5.30 -15.46 -0.85
N THR A 142 6.15 -14.83 -1.66
CA THR A 142 6.77 -13.55 -1.30
C THR A 142 5.76 -12.40 -1.29
N TRP A 143 4.75 -12.44 -2.16
CA TRP A 143 3.64 -11.47 -2.13
C TRP A 143 2.82 -11.60 -0.85
N ILE A 144 2.47 -12.82 -0.42
CA ILE A 144 1.80 -13.07 0.88
C ILE A 144 2.71 -12.62 2.02
N GLY A 145 4.01 -12.91 1.97
CA GLY A 145 4.97 -12.52 3.00
C GLY A 145 5.12 -11.00 3.18
N ALA A 146 4.85 -10.21 2.13
CA ALA A 146 4.82 -8.75 2.19
C ALA A 146 3.55 -8.19 2.84
N ASN A 147 2.50 -9.02 2.96
CA ASN A 147 1.23 -8.73 3.61
C ASN A 147 1.26 -9.30 5.04
N ARG A 148 1.92 -8.59 5.95
CA ARG A 148 2.13 -9.08 7.33
C ARG A 148 0.84 -9.01 8.12
N LEU A 149 0.53 -10.04 8.90
CA LEU A 149 -0.58 -9.96 9.85
C LEU A 149 -0.27 -8.94 10.94
N TYR A 150 -1.27 -8.17 11.36
CA TYR A 150 -1.10 -7.29 12.53
C TYR A 150 -0.77 -8.13 13.78
N PRO A 151 0.06 -7.61 14.71
CA PRO A 151 0.43 -8.33 15.92
C PRO A 151 -0.78 -8.86 16.68
N GLY A 152 -0.76 -10.15 17.03
CA GLY A 152 -1.84 -10.82 17.77
C GLY A 152 -3.03 -11.30 16.93
N VAL A 153 -3.19 -10.84 15.68
CA VAL A 153 -4.31 -11.27 14.82
C VAL A 153 -4.25 -12.76 14.51
N ALA A 154 -3.06 -13.30 14.22
CA ALA A 154 -2.91 -14.72 13.90
C ALA A 154 -3.42 -15.62 15.03
N ASP A 155 -3.13 -15.24 16.28
CA ASP A 155 -3.58 -15.99 17.45
C ASP A 155 -5.07 -15.76 17.70
N ALA A 156 -5.56 -14.52 17.58
CA ALA A 156 -6.99 -14.21 17.71
C ALA A 156 -7.84 -15.02 16.72
N LEU A 157 -7.40 -15.15 15.46
CA LEU A 157 -8.09 -15.95 14.45
C LEU A 157 -8.07 -17.45 14.76
N LYS A 158 -6.97 -17.99 15.29
CA LYS A 158 -6.86 -19.41 15.67
C LYS A 158 -7.75 -19.77 16.87
N PHE A 159 -7.93 -18.84 17.79
CA PHE A 159 -8.71 -19.06 19.03
C PHE A 159 -10.16 -18.57 18.93
N ALA A 160 -10.60 -18.08 17.77
CA ALA A 160 -11.98 -17.64 17.57
C ALA A 160 -12.94 -18.84 17.61
N TYR A 161 -13.88 -18.82 18.58
CA TYR A 161 -14.98 -19.79 18.65
C TYR A 161 -16.18 -19.37 17.78
N SER A 162 -16.30 -18.08 17.51
CA SER A 162 -17.29 -17.45 16.64
C SER A 162 -17.02 -17.68 15.16
N ARG A 163 -18.05 -17.56 14.32
CA ARG A 163 -17.86 -17.53 12.86
C ARG A 163 -17.13 -16.27 12.46
N VAL A 164 -16.07 -16.42 11.65
CA VAL A 164 -15.26 -15.30 11.14
C VAL A 164 -15.46 -15.18 9.63
N TYR A 165 -15.74 -13.97 9.18
CA TYR A 165 -15.80 -13.60 7.78
C TYR A 165 -14.76 -12.53 7.49
N ILE A 166 -14.15 -12.62 6.32
CA ILE A 166 -13.31 -11.56 5.77
C ILE A 166 -14.20 -10.71 4.88
N VAL A 167 -14.31 -9.42 5.21
CA VAL A 167 -14.96 -8.42 4.37
C VAL A 167 -13.86 -7.74 3.57
N THR A 168 -14.00 -7.74 2.25
CA THR A 168 -13.01 -7.12 1.38
C THR A 168 -13.67 -6.54 0.14
N THR A 169 -13.14 -5.41 -0.32
CA THR A 169 -13.48 -4.80 -1.61
C THR A 169 -12.56 -5.30 -2.74
N LYS A 170 -11.57 -6.15 -2.42
CA LYS A 170 -10.73 -6.82 -3.41
C LYS A 170 -11.61 -7.79 -4.21
N GLN A 171 -11.51 -7.75 -5.53
CA GLN A 171 -12.29 -8.63 -6.39
C GLN A 171 -11.86 -10.09 -6.16
N VAL A 172 -12.84 -10.99 -6.13
CA VAL A 172 -12.57 -12.42 -6.30
C VAL A 172 -11.99 -12.60 -7.70
N CYS A 173 -10.72 -13.00 -7.75
CA CYS A 173 -10.06 -13.41 -8.99
C CYS A 173 -10.78 -14.64 -9.59
#